data_AF-K2LY83-F1
#
_entry.id   AF-K2LY83-F1
#
_cell.length_a   1.000
_cell.length_b   1.000
_cell.length_c   1.000
_cell.angle_alpha   90.00
_cell.angle_beta   90.00
_cell.angle_gamma   90.00
#
_symmetry.space_group_name_H-M   'P 1'
#
loop_
_entity.id
_entity.type
_entity.pdbx_description
1 polymer ?
#
loop_
_entity_poly.entity_id
_entity_poly.type
_entity_poly.pdbx_seq_one_letter_code
_entity_poly.pdbx_strand_id
1 'polypeptide(L)'
;MHLMAQISNDSGVTWQNYTEPVGASASGSPQIPPLVPSETFNPFLAFVEGYDLMYGVKSYYAVERGRSGLESVIHFLETGPGKEGNLSMNSASMSIRFPYPPQSGGIIGFLNDASSPITKMKDNTLVFPVQFLTLGGDAASTIMYQSSGQQPWILGKSATHAGCTNPSILEWESGKIIMITSCKYGRREVYESTDKGNTWKEALGTLSRVWSNSLRGPWHQIQSGFITATI
;
A
#
# COMPACT_ATOMS: atom_id res chain seq x y z
N MET A 1 2.50 -3.33 18.35
CA MET A 1 1.48 -2.40 17.85
C MET A 1 0.20 -2.66 18.65
N HIS A 2 -0.31 -1.69 19.41
CA HIS A 2 -1.67 -1.82 19.97
C HIS A 2 -2.63 -1.26 18.94
N LEU A 3 -3.43 -2.12 18.32
CA LEU A 3 -4.48 -1.71 17.39
C LEU A 3 -5.58 -1.01 18.20
N MET A 4 -5.77 0.29 17.99
CA MET A 4 -6.94 1.01 18.48
C MET A 4 -8.00 1.01 17.39
N ALA A 5 -8.97 0.11 17.49
CA ALA A 5 -10.09 0.03 16.57
C ALA A 5 -11.42 0.14 17.34
N GLN A 6 -12.40 0.80 16.72
CA GLN A 6 -13.78 0.83 17.19
C GLN A 6 -14.68 0.28 16.10
N ILE A 7 -15.68 -0.50 16.49
CA ILE A 7 -16.63 -1.12 15.58
C ILE A 7 -18.04 -0.68 15.95
N SER A 8 -18.85 -0.46 14.92
CA SER A 8 -20.27 -0.19 15.03
C SER A 8 -21.05 -1.23 14.22
N ASN A 9 -22.11 -1.77 14.82
CA ASN A 9 -23.02 -2.73 14.18
C ASN A 9 -24.39 -2.09 13.85
N ASP A 10 -24.53 -0.78 14.05
CA ASP A 10 -25.77 -0.03 13.91
C ASP A 10 -25.57 1.21 13.03
N SER A 11 -24.72 1.09 12.00
CA SER A 11 -24.43 2.15 11.02
C SER A 11 -23.85 3.43 11.64
N GLY A 12 -23.04 3.29 12.68
CA GLY A 12 -22.30 4.38 13.33
C GLY A 12 -23.02 5.04 14.50
N VAL A 13 -24.13 4.48 14.98
CA VAL A 13 -24.89 5.05 16.12
C VAL A 13 -24.20 4.74 17.45
N THR A 14 -23.76 3.51 17.66
CA THR A 14 -22.98 3.08 18.82
C THR A 14 -21.64 2.49 18.39
N TRP A 15 -20.63 2.71 19.23
CA TRP A 15 -19.25 2.27 18.99
C TRP A 15 -18.75 1.48 20.18
N GLN A 16 -18.06 0.38 19.89
CA GLN A 16 -17.43 -0.47 20.90
C GLN A 16 -15.95 -0.59 20.56
N ASN A 17 -15.10 -0.53 21.58
CA ASN A 17 -13.67 -0.81 21.39
C ASN A 17 -13.52 -2.28 20.97
N TYR A 18 -12.75 -2.53 19.91
CA TYR A 18 -12.37 -3.88 19.56
C TYR A 18 -11.37 -4.40 20.59
N THR A 19 -11.80 -5.41 21.36
CA THR A 19 -10.91 -6.20 22.21
C THR A 19 -10.62 -7.53 21.53
N GLU A 20 -9.34 -7.82 21.32
CA GLU A 20 -8.91 -9.13 20.80
C GLU A 20 -9.45 -10.25 21.69
N PRO A 21 -9.93 -11.38 21.13
CA PRO A 21 -10.35 -12.53 21.91
C PRO A 21 -9.20 -13.03 22.79
N VAL A 22 -9.43 -13.11 24.11
CA VAL A 22 -8.45 -13.61 25.09
C VAL A 22 -8.02 -15.04 24.70
N GLY A 23 -6.75 -15.19 24.32
CA GLY A 23 -6.15 -16.46 23.89
C GLY A 23 -5.37 -16.40 22.57
N ALA A 24 -5.38 -15.28 21.84
CA ALA A 24 -4.51 -15.05 20.69
C ALA A 24 -3.19 -14.36 21.13
N SER A 25 -2.46 -14.96 22.05
CA SER A 25 -1.12 -14.47 22.41
C SER A 25 -0.18 -14.66 21.21
N ALA A 26 0.11 -13.59 20.49
CA ALA A 26 1.27 -13.52 19.59
C ALA A 26 2.56 -13.44 20.44
N SER A 27 2.87 -14.53 21.14
CA SER A 27 4.18 -14.74 21.77
C SER A 27 4.76 -16.05 21.26
N GLY A 28 5.28 -16.01 20.04
CA GLY A 28 6.12 -17.05 19.47
C GLY A 28 7.15 -16.38 18.56
N SER A 29 8.43 -16.72 18.73
CA SER A 29 9.54 -16.30 17.87
C SER A 29 9.21 -16.43 16.37
N PRO A 30 9.85 -15.62 15.49
CA PRO A 30 9.53 -15.55 14.07
C PRO A 30 10.02 -16.81 13.36
N GLN A 31 9.22 -17.88 13.41
CA GLN A 31 9.27 -18.93 12.41
C GLN A 31 8.11 -18.70 11.47
N ILE A 32 8.44 -18.25 10.26
CA ILE A 32 7.55 -18.07 9.13
C ILE A 32 6.85 -19.41 8.86
N PRO A 33 5.55 -19.57 9.13
CA PRO A 33 4.79 -20.51 8.34
C PRO A 33 4.57 -19.86 6.97
N PRO A 34 4.52 -20.63 5.86
CA PRO A 34 3.94 -20.08 4.64
C PRO A 34 2.57 -19.51 5.02
N LEU A 35 2.29 -18.24 4.68
CA LEU A 35 0.94 -17.73 4.76
C LEU A 35 0.10 -18.69 3.91
N VAL A 36 -0.69 -19.55 4.51
CA VAL A 36 -1.82 -20.14 3.81
C VAL A 36 -2.88 -19.05 3.92
N PRO A 37 -3.45 -18.52 2.82
CA PRO A 37 -4.68 -17.78 2.93
C PRO A 37 -5.67 -18.76 3.57
N SER A 38 -5.92 -18.62 4.87
CA SER A 38 -7.04 -19.31 5.47
C SER A 38 -8.26 -18.78 4.72
N GLU A 39 -9.05 -19.65 4.09
CA GLU A 39 -10.26 -19.25 3.33
C GLU A 39 -11.23 -18.37 4.15
N THR A 40 -11.00 -18.27 5.47
CA THR A 40 -11.71 -17.44 6.43
C THR A 40 -11.23 -15.99 6.57
N PHE A 41 -9.97 -15.64 6.29
CA PHE A 41 -9.45 -14.29 6.53
C PHE A 41 -9.13 -13.56 5.22
N ASN A 42 -9.73 -12.37 5.04
CA ASN A 42 -9.50 -11.51 3.88
C ASN A 42 -8.69 -10.28 4.31
N PRO A 43 -7.51 -10.04 3.72
CA PRO A 43 -6.75 -8.83 3.98
C PRO A 43 -7.51 -7.62 3.40
N PHE A 44 -7.67 -6.58 4.20
CA PHE A 44 -8.43 -5.38 3.81
C PHE A 44 -7.59 -4.10 3.89
N LEU A 45 -6.44 -4.13 4.58
CA LEU A 45 -5.58 -2.98 4.75
C LEU A 45 -4.11 -3.41 4.78
N ALA A 46 -3.27 -2.65 4.10
CA ALA A 46 -1.82 -2.80 4.08
C ALA A 46 -1.16 -1.56 4.68
N PHE A 47 -0.14 -1.76 5.51
CA PHE A 47 0.68 -0.69 6.06
C PHE A 47 2.14 -0.98 5.75
N VAL A 48 2.86 0.02 5.22
CA VAL A 48 4.25 -0.13 4.78
C VAL A 48 5.15 0.59 5.77
N GLU A 49 6.02 -0.18 6.44
CA GLU A 49 7.16 0.32 7.20
C GLU A 49 8.39 0.36 6.28
N GLY A 50 8.98 1.54 6.15
CA GLY A 50 10.09 1.81 5.25
C GLY A 50 10.72 3.18 5.52
N TYR A 51 11.14 3.85 4.45
CA TYR A 51 11.84 5.13 4.53
C TYR A 51 10.88 6.30 4.76
N ASP A 52 11.26 7.23 5.64
CA ASP A 52 10.53 8.49 5.85
C ASP A 52 11.11 9.62 4.98
N LEU A 53 10.25 10.28 4.20
CA LEU A 53 10.61 11.43 3.35
C LEU A 53 10.59 12.78 4.11
N MET A 54 9.96 12.85 5.29
CA MET A 54 9.68 14.11 6.02
C MET A 54 10.93 14.93 6.37
N TYR A 55 12.10 14.30 6.46
CA TYR A 55 13.34 14.96 6.89
C TYR A 55 14.31 15.32 5.76
N GLY A 56 13.91 15.20 4.49
CA GLY A 56 14.82 15.38 3.37
C GLY A 56 15.80 14.22 3.32
N VAL A 57 15.58 13.32 2.37
CA VAL A 57 16.28 12.05 2.32
C VAL A 57 17.79 12.25 2.14
N LYS A 58 18.56 12.05 3.23
CA LYS A 58 20.02 11.82 3.22
C LYS A 58 20.35 10.32 3.09
N SER A 59 19.53 9.53 2.39
CA SER A 59 19.76 8.07 2.28
C SER A 59 20.93 7.71 1.37
N TYR A 60 21.35 8.60 0.47
CA TYR A 60 22.56 8.46 -0.35
C TYR A 60 23.77 8.08 0.53
N TYR A 61 23.93 8.73 1.68
CA TYR A 61 25.04 8.50 2.61
C TYR A 61 24.98 7.17 3.39
N ALA A 62 23.80 6.59 3.58
CA ALA A 62 23.65 5.33 4.33
C ALA A 62 23.96 4.12 3.44
N VAL A 63 23.54 4.17 2.17
CA VAL A 63 23.80 3.12 1.17
C VAL A 63 25.28 3.13 0.73
N GLU A 64 25.90 4.31 0.56
CA GLU A 64 27.34 4.44 0.27
C GLU A 64 28.25 3.85 1.36
N ARG A 65 27.81 3.82 2.63
CA ARG A 65 28.57 3.27 3.76
C ARG A 65 28.42 1.74 3.93
N GLY A 66 27.84 1.04 2.96
CA GLY A 66 27.71 -0.41 3.00
C GLY A 66 26.73 -0.93 4.04
N ARG A 67 25.81 -0.08 4.53
CA ARG A 67 24.65 -0.55 5.29
C ARG A 67 23.58 -0.98 4.29
N SER A 68 23.13 -2.24 4.41
CA SER A 68 21.90 -2.70 3.75
C SER A 68 20.82 -1.64 3.97
N GLY A 69 20.08 -1.29 2.91
CA GLY A 69 18.90 -0.44 3.05
C GLY A 69 17.97 -0.99 4.14
N LEU A 70 17.17 -0.12 4.76
CA LEU A 70 16.15 -0.53 5.72
C LEU A 70 15.30 -1.62 5.06
N GLU A 71 15.26 -2.81 5.67
CA GLU A 71 14.37 -3.89 5.25
C GLU A 71 12.94 -3.33 5.34
N SER A 72 12.27 -3.22 4.20
CA SER A 72 10.90 -2.71 4.17
C SER A 72 9.96 -3.83 4.59
N VAL A 73 9.05 -3.56 5.51
CA VAL A 73 8.08 -4.54 6.02
C VAL A 73 6.70 -4.07 5.65
N ILE A 74 5.89 -4.95 5.07
CA ILE A 74 4.50 -4.69 4.77
C ILE A 74 3.65 -5.52 5.73
N HIS A 75 2.85 -4.83 6.53
CA HIS A 75 1.90 -5.38 7.46
C HIS A 75 0.52 -5.44 6.80
N PHE A 76 -0.13 -6.58 6.89
CA PHE A 76 -1.51 -6.79 6.44
C PHE A 76 -2.41 -6.92 7.65
N LEU A 77 -3.52 -6.20 7.65
CA LEU A 77 -4.63 -6.44 8.55
C LEU A 77 -5.68 -7.25 7.81
N GLU A 78 -6.12 -8.32 8.46
CA GLU A 78 -7.04 -9.30 7.91
C GLU A 78 -8.27 -9.42 8.81
N THR A 79 -9.43 -9.60 8.21
CA THR A 79 -10.68 -9.85 8.95
C THR A 79 -11.30 -11.16 8.53
N GLY A 80 -11.86 -11.89 9.49
CA GLY A 80 -12.53 -13.16 9.27
C GLY A 80 -13.53 -13.48 10.38
N PRO A 81 -14.29 -14.58 10.26
CA PRO A 81 -15.16 -15.05 11.31
C PRO A 81 -14.33 -15.60 12.47
N GLY A 82 -14.62 -15.13 13.68
CA GLY A 82 -14.09 -15.65 14.93
C GLY A 82 -14.81 -16.93 15.37
N LYS A 83 -14.34 -17.51 16.48
CA LYS A 83 -14.77 -18.83 16.99
C LYS A 83 -16.27 -18.93 17.28
N GLU A 84 -16.94 -17.81 17.56
CA GLU A 84 -18.38 -17.73 17.86
C GLU A 84 -19.17 -17.00 16.77
N GLY A 85 -18.59 -16.83 15.58
CA GLY A 85 -19.21 -16.06 14.48
C GLY A 85 -19.10 -14.53 14.64
N ASN A 86 -18.39 -14.05 15.67
CA ASN A 86 -18.03 -12.64 15.84
C ASN A 86 -16.94 -12.21 14.85
N LEU A 87 -16.73 -10.91 14.65
CA LEU A 87 -15.61 -10.42 13.84
C LEU A 87 -14.29 -10.74 14.56
N SER A 88 -13.34 -11.33 13.84
CA SER A 88 -11.97 -11.51 14.28
C SER A 88 -11.03 -10.76 13.35
N MET A 89 -10.08 -10.03 13.93
CA MET A 89 -8.98 -9.39 13.22
C MET A 89 -7.69 -10.16 13.47
N ASN A 90 -6.91 -10.33 12.41
CA ASN A 90 -5.58 -10.90 12.46
C ASN A 90 -4.59 -9.94 11.75
N SER A 91 -3.30 -10.16 11.96
CA SER A 91 -2.27 -9.47 11.20
C SER A 91 -1.22 -10.43 10.67
N ALA A 92 -0.75 -10.15 9.47
CA ALA A 92 0.37 -10.83 8.86
C ALA A 92 1.41 -9.80 8.42
N SER A 93 2.65 -10.23 8.20
CA SER A 93 3.70 -9.31 7.76
C SER A 93 4.62 -10.01 6.77
N MET A 94 5.08 -9.26 5.78
CA MET A 94 6.09 -9.72 4.84
C MET A 94 7.25 -8.74 4.77
N SER A 95 8.47 -9.25 4.80
CA SER A 95 9.67 -8.46 4.59
C SER A 95 10.06 -8.49 3.11
N ILE A 96 10.40 -7.34 2.56
CA ILE A 96 10.89 -7.22 1.19
C ILE A 96 12.37 -6.86 1.22
N ARG A 97 13.16 -7.72 0.58
CA ARG A 97 14.59 -7.54 0.42
C ARG A 97 14.89 -7.13 -1.00
N PHE A 98 15.56 -5.99 -1.14
CA PHE A 98 16.06 -5.53 -2.43
C PHE A 98 17.45 -6.10 -2.69
N PRO A 99 17.79 -6.39 -3.97
CA PRO A 99 19.12 -6.89 -4.33
C PRO A 99 20.23 -5.93 -3.87
N TYR A 100 21.33 -6.52 -3.36
CA TYR A 100 22.55 -5.79 -3.02
C TYR A 100 23.73 -6.35 -3.84
N PRO A 101 24.57 -5.50 -4.46
CA PRO A 101 24.49 -4.05 -4.49
C PRO A 101 23.29 -3.53 -5.31
N PRO A 102 22.77 -2.33 -5.01
CA PRO A 102 21.65 -1.76 -5.75
C PRO A 102 22.06 -1.45 -7.19
N GLN A 103 21.14 -1.65 -8.12
CA GLN A 103 21.35 -1.35 -9.54
C GLN A 103 21.00 0.11 -9.83
N SER A 104 21.61 0.69 -10.88
CA SER A 104 21.22 2.03 -11.36
C SER A 104 19.74 2.04 -11.76
N GLY A 105 18.99 3.01 -11.27
CA GLY A 105 17.52 3.08 -11.45
C GLY A 105 16.73 2.03 -10.65
N GLY A 106 17.40 1.16 -9.88
CA GLY A 106 16.76 0.15 -9.07
C GLY A 106 16.07 0.72 -7.83
N ILE A 107 15.07 -0.02 -7.35
CA ILE A 107 14.38 0.26 -6.09
C ILE A 107 15.30 -0.12 -4.93
N ILE A 108 15.43 0.77 -3.95
CA ILE A 108 16.27 0.57 -2.75
C ILE A 108 15.45 0.41 -1.46
N GLY A 109 14.15 0.69 -1.52
CA GLY A 109 13.26 0.62 -0.37
C GLY A 109 11.85 1.11 -0.69
N PHE A 110 10.87 0.67 0.09
CA PHE A 110 9.57 1.33 0.11
C PHE A 110 9.59 2.55 1.04
N LEU A 111 8.70 3.50 0.77
CA LEU A 111 8.46 4.62 1.66
C LEU A 111 7.39 4.26 2.68
N ASN A 112 7.44 4.90 3.84
CA ASN A 112 6.35 4.85 4.80
C ASN A 112 5.06 5.31 4.13
N ASP A 113 4.01 4.51 4.26
CA ASP A 113 2.69 4.84 3.75
C ASP A 113 1.68 4.88 4.89
N ALA A 114 0.81 5.88 4.88
CA ALA A 114 -0.36 5.86 5.75
C ALA A 114 -1.30 4.79 5.19
N SER A 115 -1.72 3.87 6.05
CA SER A 115 -2.48 2.65 5.74
C SER A 115 -3.27 2.71 4.41
N SER A 116 -2.98 1.78 3.51
CA SER A 116 -3.59 1.69 2.19
C SER A 116 -4.67 0.60 2.16
N PRO A 117 -5.92 0.91 1.73
CA PRO A 117 -6.95 -0.11 1.58
C PRO A 117 -6.59 -1.10 0.46
N ILE A 118 -6.90 -2.37 0.69
CA ILE A 118 -6.74 -3.42 -0.31
C ILE A 118 -8.03 -3.51 -1.12
N THR A 119 -7.94 -3.19 -2.41
CA THR A 119 -9.05 -3.30 -3.35
C THR A 119 -9.16 -4.75 -3.82
N LYS A 120 -10.32 -5.36 -3.61
CA LYS A 120 -10.67 -6.63 -4.26
C LYS A 120 -11.32 -6.32 -5.61
N MET A 121 -10.60 -6.63 -6.68
CA MET A 121 -11.08 -6.46 -8.04
C MET A 121 -12.18 -7.47 -8.39
N LYS A 122 -12.91 -7.20 -9.48
CA LYS A 122 -13.96 -8.08 -10.01
C LYS A 122 -13.46 -9.50 -10.35
N ASP A 123 -12.20 -9.64 -10.76
CA ASP A 123 -11.56 -10.94 -11.04
C ASP A 123 -11.01 -11.64 -9.77
N ASN A 124 -11.37 -11.14 -8.58
CA ASN A 124 -10.86 -11.56 -7.27
C ASN A 124 -9.36 -11.31 -7.04
N THR A 125 -8.70 -10.51 -7.88
CA THR A 125 -7.35 -10.01 -7.59
C THR A 125 -7.40 -9.03 -6.43
N LEU A 126 -6.51 -9.19 -5.46
CA LEU A 126 -6.29 -8.21 -4.41
C LEU A 126 -5.21 -7.25 -4.88
N VAL A 127 -5.42 -5.95 -4.71
CA VAL A 127 -4.47 -4.92 -5.13
C VAL A 127 -4.43 -3.77 -4.14
N PHE A 128 -3.24 -3.27 -3.83
CA PHE A 128 -3.05 -2.04 -3.07
C PHE A 128 -1.88 -1.25 -3.65
N PRO A 129 -1.89 0.08 -3.52
CA PRO A 129 -0.79 0.88 -4.01
C PRO A 129 0.39 0.87 -3.04
N VAL A 130 1.59 1.06 -3.58
CA VAL A 130 2.83 1.21 -2.82
C VAL A 130 3.65 2.34 -3.43
N GLN A 131 4.51 2.93 -2.62
CA GLN A 131 5.44 3.97 -3.04
C GLN A 131 6.86 3.62 -2.62
N PHE A 132 7.83 3.91 -3.48
CA PHE A 132 9.19 3.44 -3.32
C PHE A 132 10.24 4.49 -3.67
N LEU A 133 11.45 4.29 -3.15
CA LEU A 133 12.62 5.12 -3.40
C LEU A 133 13.57 4.40 -4.36
N THR A 134 14.08 5.15 -5.34
CA THR A 134 15.11 4.68 -6.27
C THR A 134 16.51 5.06 -5.80
N LEU A 135 17.54 4.38 -6.29
CA LEU A 135 18.94 4.73 -6.01
C LEU A 135 19.27 6.17 -6.44
N GLY A 136 18.59 6.71 -7.45
CA GLY A 136 18.74 8.10 -7.91
C GLY A 136 18.15 9.15 -6.96
N GLY A 137 17.51 8.74 -5.85
CA GLY A 137 16.89 9.64 -4.88
C GLY A 137 15.48 10.09 -5.25
N ASP A 138 14.93 9.59 -6.35
CA ASP A 138 13.54 9.85 -6.74
C ASP A 138 12.58 8.85 -6.10
N ALA A 139 11.39 9.33 -5.76
CA ALA A 139 10.26 8.52 -5.31
C ALA A 139 9.25 8.33 -6.43
N ALA A 140 8.62 7.16 -6.49
CA ALA A 140 7.52 6.89 -7.42
C ALA A 140 6.50 5.93 -6.79
N SER A 141 5.36 5.75 -7.44
CA SER A 141 4.28 4.87 -6.97
C SER A 141 3.99 3.78 -7.98
N THR A 142 3.60 2.61 -7.49
CA THR A 142 3.09 1.48 -8.26
C THR A 142 2.08 0.71 -7.41
N ILE A 143 1.76 -0.52 -7.79
CA ILE A 143 0.90 -1.41 -7.02
C ILE A 143 1.63 -2.68 -6.62
N MET A 144 1.13 -3.30 -5.56
CA MET A 144 1.31 -4.73 -5.33
C MET A 144 -0.03 -5.43 -5.54
N TYR A 145 0.00 -6.60 -6.16
CA TYR A 145 -1.19 -7.37 -6.42
C TYR A 145 -1.00 -8.86 -6.14
N GLN A 146 -2.09 -9.53 -5.86
CA GLN A 146 -2.16 -10.97 -5.63
C GLN A 146 -3.38 -11.53 -6.35
N SER A 147 -3.14 -12.37 -7.37
CA SER A 147 -4.23 -13.06 -8.07
C SER A 147 -4.92 -14.04 -7.11
N SER A 148 -6.21 -14.30 -7.35
CA SER A 148 -7.02 -15.19 -6.50
C SER A 148 -6.33 -16.54 -6.25
N GLY A 149 -6.10 -16.88 -4.98
CA GLY A 149 -5.49 -18.14 -4.55
C GLY A 149 -4.01 -18.30 -4.93
N GLN A 150 -3.36 -17.28 -5.49
CA GLN A 150 -1.96 -17.32 -5.88
C GLN A 150 -1.08 -16.61 -4.87
N GLN A 151 0.06 -17.20 -4.56
CA GLN A 151 1.18 -16.54 -3.88
C GLN A 151 2.42 -16.61 -4.77
N PRO A 152 3.37 -15.67 -4.65
CA PRO A 152 3.42 -14.54 -3.69
C PRO A 152 2.68 -13.27 -4.17
N TRP A 153 2.69 -12.22 -3.34
CA TRP A 153 2.38 -10.85 -3.79
C TRP A 153 3.38 -10.42 -4.87
N ILE A 154 2.88 -9.80 -5.94
CA ILE A 154 3.66 -9.38 -7.10
C ILE A 154 3.71 -7.86 -7.14
N LEU A 155 4.90 -7.29 -7.32
CA LEU A 155 5.11 -5.86 -7.56
C LEU A 155 4.86 -5.53 -9.03
N GLY A 156 4.15 -4.43 -9.31
CA GLY A 156 3.98 -3.92 -10.67
C GLY A 156 5.33 -3.64 -11.35
N LYS A 157 5.43 -3.93 -12.66
CA LYS A 157 6.69 -3.80 -13.41
C LYS A 157 7.03 -2.36 -13.80
N SER A 158 6.03 -1.50 -13.87
CA SER A 158 6.19 -0.07 -14.14
C SER A 158 5.66 0.76 -12.98
N ALA A 159 5.98 2.05 -12.99
CA ALA A 159 5.57 3.01 -11.98
C ALA A 159 5.09 4.32 -12.62
N THR A 160 4.59 5.21 -11.78
CA THR A 160 4.31 6.60 -12.13
C THR A 160 5.58 7.39 -12.43
N HIS A 161 5.43 8.64 -12.89
CA HIS A 161 6.57 9.53 -13.05
C HIS A 161 7.28 9.80 -11.71
N ALA A 162 8.57 10.12 -11.79
CA ALA A 162 9.38 10.48 -10.63
C ALA A 162 8.81 11.71 -9.88
N GLY A 163 8.63 11.57 -8.57
CA GLY A 163 8.06 12.57 -7.68
C GLY A 163 6.58 12.38 -7.36
N CYS A 164 5.94 11.32 -7.85
CA CYS A 164 4.54 10.98 -7.58
C CYS A 164 4.41 9.97 -6.43
N THR A 165 3.78 10.38 -5.34
CA THR A 165 3.67 9.67 -4.06
C THR A 165 2.23 9.77 -3.51
N ASN A 166 2.00 9.23 -2.32
CA ASN A 166 0.70 9.16 -1.65
C ASN A 166 -0.39 8.60 -2.58
N PRO A 167 -0.15 7.41 -3.16
CA PRO A 167 -1.04 6.83 -4.15
C PRO A 167 -2.34 6.32 -3.52
N SER A 168 -3.42 6.42 -4.28
CA SER A 168 -4.69 5.74 -4.00
C SER A 168 -5.24 5.14 -5.28
N ILE A 169 -5.92 4.01 -5.18
CA ILE A 169 -6.40 3.27 -6.36
C ILE A 169 -7.88 2.94 -6.27
N LEU A 170 -8.49 2.73 -7.43
CA LEU A 170 -9.79 2.08 -7.58
C LEU A 170 -9.79 1.19 -8.82
N GLU A 171 -10.78 0.31 -8.90
CA GLU A 171 -11.13 -0.39 -10.14
C GLU A 171 -12.23 0.37 -10.89
N TRP A 172 -12.06 0.51 -12.20
CA TRP A 172 -13.02 1.10 -13.13
C TRP A 172 -13.26 0.15 -14.32
N GLU A 173 -14.47 0.20 -14.92
CA GLU A 173 -14.81 -0.49 -16.17
C GLU A 173 -14.35 -1.97 -16.28
N SER A 174 -14.46 -2.75 -15.19
CA SER A 174 -14.08 -4.16 -15.11
C SER A 174 -12.63 -4.44 -15.54
N GLY A 175 -11.69 -4.27 -14.61
CA GLY A 175 -10.28 -4.64 -14.78
C GLY A 175 -9.30 -3.49 -15.01
N LYS A 176 -9.77 -2.25 -15.19
CA LYS A 176 -8.87 -1.08 -15.29
C LYS A 176 -8.60 -0.54 -13.88
N ILE A 177 -7.33 -0.49 -13.50
CA ILE A 177 -6.88 0.14 -12.26
C ILE A 177 -6.62 1.61 -12.57
N ILE A 178 -7.26 2.50 -11.80
CA ILE A 178 -6.98 3.93 -11.83
C ILE A 178 -6.24 4.29 -10.56
N MET A 179 -5.06 4.88 -10.69
CA MET A 179 -4.23 5.36 -9.59
C MET A 179 -4.17 6.88 -9.61
N ILE A 180 -4.56 7.52 -8.51
CA ILE A 180 -4.32 8.94 -8.27
C ILE A 180 -3.08 9.10 -7.39
N THR A 181 -2.22 10.05 -7.73
CA THR A 181 -0.99 10.35 -6.97
C THR A 181 -0.85 11.84 -6.74
N SER A 182 -0.17 12.21 -5.65
CA SER A 182 0.31 13.57 -5.45
C SER A 182 1.71 13.70 -6.04
N CYS A 183 1.91 14.60 -7.00
CA CYS A 183 3.20 14.74 -7.70
C CYS A 183 3.92 16.05 -7.36
N LYS A 184 5.20 16.14 -7.75
CA LYS A 184 5.98 17.39 -7.70
C LYS A 184 5.21 18.49 -8.44
N TYR A 185 5.35 19.73 -7.99
CA TYR A 185 4.61 20.91 -8.50
C TYR A 185 3.11 20.97 -8.14
N GLY A 186 2.66 20.14 -7.20
CA GLY A 186 1.38 20.29 -6.53
C GLY A 186 0.17 19.79 -7.34
N ARG A 187 0.33 19.36 -8.59
CA ARG A 187 -0.75 18.70 -9.35
C ARG A 187 -0.85 17.24 -8.94
N ARG A 188 -2.08 16.73 -8.92
CA ARG A 188 -2.33 15.29 -8.83
C ARG A 188 -2.35 14.70 -10.23
N GLU A 189 -1.54 13.68 -10.45
CA GLU A 189 -1.54 12.94 -11.70
C GLU A 189 -2.31 11.64 -11.50
N VAL A 190 -3.12 11.30 -12.51
CA VAL A 190 -3.94 10.10 -12.52
C VAL A 190 -3.46 9.20 -13.64
N TYR A 191 -3.28 7.93 -13.32
CA TYR A 191 -2.76 6.93 -14.23
C TYR A 191 -3.75 5.77 -14.36
N GLU A 192 -3.79 5.18 -15.55
CA GLU A 192 -4.59 4.01 -15.87
C GLU A 192 -3.67 2.83 -16.19
N SER A 193 -4.02 1.65 -15.68
CA SER A 193 -3.38 0.38 -16.03
C SER A 193 -4.46 -0.68 -16.26
N THR A 194 -4.33 -1.42 -17.35
CA THR A 194 -5.20 -2.58 -17.69
C THR A 194 -4.47 -3.91 -17.56
N ASP A 195 -3.21 -3.86 -17.16
CA ASP A 195 -2.28 -4.99 -17.14
C ASP A 195 -1.61 -5.16 -15.77
N LYS A 196 -2.34 -4.78 -14.70
CA LYS A 196 -1.92 -4.91 -13.30
C LYS A 196 -0.54 -4.27 -13.04
N GLY A 197 -0.36 -3.04 -13.53
CA GLY A 197 0.82 -2.22 -13.29
C GLY A 197 2.04 -2.62 -14.11
N ASN A 198 1.88 -3.43 -15.17
CA ASN A 198 2.96 -3.63 -16.13
C ASN A 198 3.21 -2.38 -16.96
N THR A 199 2.16 -1.63 -17.29
CA THR A 199 2.22 -0.31 -17.91
C THR A 199 1.27 0.66 -17.21
N TRP A 200 1.65 1.94 -17.22
CA TRP A 200 0.83 3.04 -16.71
C TRP A 200 0.74 4.11 -17.79
N LYS A 201 -0.49 4.56 -18.06
CA LYS A 201 -0.76 5.68 -18.96
C LYS A 201 -1.39 6.82 -18.18
N GLU A 202 -0.82 8.03 -18.29
CA GLU A 202 -1.45 9.20 -17.67
C GLU A 202 -2.81 9.49 -18.32
N ALA A 203 -3.84 9.66 -17.49
CA ALA A 203 -5.23 9.87 -17.87
C ALA A 203 -5.51 11.35 -18.24
N LEU A 204 -4.73 11.90 -19.17
CA LEU A 204 -4.76 13.32 -19.56
C LEU A 204 -6.09 13.77 -20.17
N GLY A 205 -6.86 12.84 -20.74
CA GLY A 205 -8.17 13.13 -21.33
C GLY A 205 -9.34 13.13 -20.34
N THR A 206 -9.09 12.80 -19.07
CA THR A 206 -10.15 12.59 -18.07
C THR A 206 -9.82 13.27 -16.73
N LEU A 207 -9.07 12.59 -15.87
CA LEU A 207 -8.93 12.93 -14.46
C LEU A 207 -7.55 13.51 -14.10
N SER A 208 -6.52 13.27 -14.92
CA SER A 208 -5.18 13.72 -14.58
C SER A 208 -5.11 15.25 -14.56
N ARG A 209 -4.43 15.81 -13.56
CA ARG A 209 -4.18 17.25 -13.39
C ARG A 209 -5.43 18.10 -13.14
N VAL A 210 -6.59 17.47 -12.90
CA VAL A 210 -7.83 18.16 -12.49
C VAL A 210 -7.70 18.68 -11.05
N TRP A 211 -7.09 17.88 -10.17
CA TRP A 211 -6.89 18.25 -8.77
C TRP A 211 -5.46 18.72 -8.52
N SER A 212 -5.31 19.70 -7.63
CA SER A 212 -4.02 20.17 -7.15
C SER A 212 -4.06 20.46 -5.65
N ASN A 213 -2.93 20.29 -4.98
CA ASN A 213 -2.71 20.83 -3.64
C ASN A 213 -2.59 22.36 -3.73
N SER A 214 -2.96 23.05 -2.65
CA SER A 214 -2.69 24.48 -2.52
C SER A 214 -1.18 24.74 -2.57
N LEU A 215 -0.76 25.97 -2.93
CA LEU A 215 0.64 26.38 -3.14
C LEU A 215 1.58 26.24 -1.92
N ARG A 216 1.16 25.58 -0.83
CA ARG A 216 1.97 25.31 0.37
C ARG A 216 3.01 24.21 0.11
N GLY A 217 3.98 24.53 -0.74
CA GLY A 217 5.26 23.83 -0.87
C GLY A 217 5.20 22.41 -1.47
N PRO A 218 6.31 21.94 -2.07
CA PRO A 218 6.38 20.63 -2.71
C PRO A 218 6.32 19.42 -1.75
N TRP A 219 6.28 19.65 -0.44
CA TRP A 219 6.46 18.62 0.61
C TRP A 219 5.17 18.30 1.39
N HIS A 220 4.04 18.90 1.03
CA HIS A 220 2.76 18.65 1.71
C HIS A 220 1.82 17.90 0.77
N GLN A 221 2.20 16.65 0.51
CA GLN A 221 1.41 15.74 -0.30
C GLN A 221 0.44 15.00 0.63
N ILE A 222 -0.85 15.02 0.28
CA ILE A 222 -1.94 14.50 1.10
C ILE A 222 -2.55 13.31 0.38
N GLN A 223 -2.56 12.15 1.04
CA GLN A 223 -3.26 10.96 0.58
C GLN A 223 -4.75 11.29 0.39
N SER A 224 -5.32 10.87 -0.74
CA SER A 224 -6.72 11.15 -1.08
C SER A 224 -7.51 9.85 -1.07
N GLY A 225 -8.69 9.82 -0.43
CA GLY A 225 -9.60 8.70 -0.62
C GLY A 225 -10.08 8.66 -2.08
N PHE A 226 -10.01 7.50 -2.73
CA PHE A 226 -10.45 7.35 -4.12
C PHE A 226 -11.16 6.01 -4.29
N ILE A 227 -12.47 6.07 -4.58
CA ILE A 227 -13.35 4.90 -4.60
C ILE A 227 -14.33 4.95 -5.77
N THR A 228 -14.85 3.79 -6.15
CA THR A 228 -15.98 3.63 -7.06
C THR A 228 -17.22 3.21 -6.26
N ALA A 229 -18.39 3.79 -6.57
CA ALA A 229 -19.66 3.42 -5.95
C ALA A 229 -20.82 3.53 -6.97
N THR A 230 -21.87 2.73 -6.77
CA THR A 230 -23.15 2.88 -7.48
C THR A 230 -24.10 3.67 -6.58
N ILE A 231 -24.66 4.75 -7.11
CA ILE A 231 -25.55 5.69 -6.39
C ILE A 231 -26.95 5.57 -6.95
#